data_AF-A0A1V8U0Z3-F1
#
_entry.id   AF-A0A1V8U0Z3-F1
#
_cell.length_a   1.000
_cell.length_b   1.000
_cell.length_c   1.000
_cell.angle_alpha   90.00
_cell.angle_beta   90.00
_cell.angle_gamma   90.00
#
_symmetry.space_group_name_H-M   'P 1'
#
loop_
_entity.id
_entity.type
_entity.pdbx_description
1 polymer ?
#
loop_
_entity_poly.entity_id
_entity_poly.type
_entity_poly.pdbx_seq_one_letter_code
_entity_poly.pdbx_strand_id
1 'polypeptide(L)'
;TKKAGWGIYAAVAPSPSKGGRTKQISSTALSSASPLADKPCILMLGGEGEGLRENLRSKADVEVTIERRTPAGSVDVGVDSVNVSVAAGLLVEAFTRSGSTAPTKADETEDRHQDKVEAAEQQEALGF
;
A
#
# COMPACT_ATOMS: atom_id res chain seq x y z
N THR A 1 28.16 -1.16 4.00
CA THR A 1 27.93 0.10 4.76
C THR A 1 27.10 -0.08 6.05
N LYS A 2 26.93 -1.31 6.58
CA LYS A 2 26.14 -1.64 7.79
C LYS A 2 26.77 -1.25 9.14
N LYS A 3 27.45 -0.10 9.25
CA LYS A 3 28.29 0.20 10.43
C LYS A 3 27.54 0.77 11.65
N ALA A 4 26.27 1.17 11.51
CA ALA A 4 25.53 1.86 12.58
C ALA A 4 24.20 1.18 12.98
N GLY A 5 23.90 -0.02 12.47
CA GLY A 5 22.67 -0.75 12.81
C GLY A 5 21.38 -0.24 12.18
N TRP A 6 21.44 0.76 11.29
CA TRP A 6 20.26 1.30 10.62
C TRP A 6 19.74 0.35 9.53
N GLY A 7 18.41 0.21 9.46
CA GLY A 7 17.75 -0.44 8.33
C GLY A 7 17.45 0.54 7.21
N ILE A 8 17.92 0.28 6.00
CA ILE A 8 17.70 1.17 4.85
C ILE A 8 16.62 0.60 3.94
N TYR A 9 15.54 1.36 3.75
CA TYR A 9 14.39 1.00 2.95
C TYR A 9 14.21 1.97 1.79
N ALA A 10 13.99 1.46 0.59
CA ALA A 10 13.75 2.26 -0.61
C ALA A 10 12.31 2.13 -1.08
N ALA A 11 11.59 3.23 -1.24
CA ALA A 11 10.29 3.22 -1.90
C ALA A 11 10.45 3.06 -3.41
N VAL A 12 9.84 2.03 -3.99
CA VAL A 12 9.93 1.73 -5.42
C VAL A 12 8.54 1.39 -5.95
N ALA A 13 8.21 1.91 -7.13
CA ALA A 13 6.99 1.56 -7.84
C ALA A 13 6.94 0.05 -8.13
N PRO A 14 5.74 -0.55 -8.21
CA PRO A 14 5.60 -1.96 -8.57
C PRO A 14 6.14 -2.19 -9.99
N SER A 15 7.28 -2.86 -10.09
CA SER A 15 7.84 -3.26 -11.38
C SER A 15 7.47 -4.72 -11.68
N PRO A 16 6.99 -5.04 -12.90
CA PRO A 16 6.70 -6.41 -13.29
C PRO A 16 7.99 -7.26 -13.45
N SER A 17 9.16 -6.64 -13.53
CA SER A 17 10.43 -7.36 -13.64
C SER A 17 10.92 -7.84 -12.28
N LYS A 18 10.76 -9.14 -12.01
CA LYS A 18 11.28 -9.87 -10.82
C LYS A 18 12.83 -9.97 -10.76
N GLY A 19 13.55 -9.06 -11.39
CA GLY A 19 15.01 -9.14 -11.61
C GLY A 19 15.87 -8.35 -10.63
N GLY A 20 15.29 -7.67 -9.64
CA GLY A 20 16.04 -6.88 -8.66
C GLY A 20 16.87 -7.77 -7.71
N ARG A 21 18.12 -7.36 -7.44
CA ARG A 21 19.02 -8.02 -6.46
C ARG A 21 18.55 -7.84 -5.00
N THR A 22 17.65 -6.89 -4.77
CA THR A 22 17.18 -6.42 -3.47
C THR A 22 15.82 -7.03 -3.13
N LYS A 23 15.61 -7.44 -1.87
CA LYS A 23 14.34 -8.01 -1.40
C LYS A 23 13.25 -6.93 -1.49
N GLN A 24 12.23 -7.18 -2.31
CA GLN A 24 11.06 -6.30 -2.42
C GLN A 24 9.92 -6.82 -1.53
N ILE A 25 9.34 -5.94 -0.71
CA ILE A 25 8.19 -6.23 0.15
C ILE A 25 7.08 -5.21 -0.08
N SER A 26 5.85 -5.55 0.30
CA SER A 26 4.75 -4.61 0.27
C SER A 26 4.66 -3.73 1.52
N SER A 27 3.92 -2.62 1.41
CA SER A 27 3.54 -1.78 2.53
C SER A 27 2.79 -2.56 3.63
N THR A 28 1.97 -3.54 3.26
CA THR A 28 1.26 -4.40 4.22
C THR A 28 2.23 -5.30 4.97
N ALA A 29 3.17 -5.96 4.27
CA ALA A 29 4.19 -6.80 4.89
C ALA A 29 5.16 -5.97 5.78
N LEU A 30 5.48 -4.75 5.35
CA LEU A 30 6.26 -3.80 6.13
C LEU A 30 5.58 -3.46 7.47
N SER A 31 4.26 -3.24 7.43
CA SER A 31 3.49 -2.92 8.62
C SER A 31 3.45 -4.09 9.63
N SER A 32 3.23 -5.31 9.15
CA SER A 32 3.28 -6.50 10.00
C SER A 32 4.66 -6.76 10.61
N ALA A 33 5.74 -6.38 9.91
CA ALA A 33 7.10 -6.54 10.40
C ALA A 33 7.51 -5.51 11.46
N SER A 34 6.81 -4.38 11.57
CA SER A 34 7.07 -3.31 12.56
C SER A 34 8.56 -2.97 12.74
N PRO A 35 9.32 -2.65 11.67
CA PRO A 35 10.78 -2.58 11.70
C PRO A 35 11.35 -1.48 12.61
N LEU A 36 10.57 -0.45 12.94
CA LEU A 36 10.96 0.58 13.90
C LEU A 36 11.06 0.07 15.35
N ALA A 37 10.46 -1.08 15.67
CA ALA A 37 10.58 -1.70 16.99
C ALA A 37 11.97 -2.28 17.24
N ASP A 38 12.65 -2.76 16.20
CA ASP A 38 13.91 -3.48 16.32
C ASP A 38 15.15 -2.59 16.12
N LYS A 39 15.07 -1.64 15.18
CA LYS A 39 16.23 -0.82 14.78
C LYS A 39 15.82 0.53 14.19
N PRO A 40 16.69 1.56 14.28
CA PRO A 40 16.45 2.81 13.58
C PRO A 40 16.39 2.56 12.06
N CYS A 41 15.47 3.25 11.37
CA CYS A 41 15.23 3.02 9.95
C CYS A 41 15.41 4.32 9.15
N ILE A 42 15.98 4.20 7.95
CA ILE A 42 16.01 5.25 6.92
C ILE A 42 15.02 4.83 5.83
N LEU A 43 14.05 5.70 5.55
CA LEU A 43 13.17 5.56 4.40
C LEU A 43 13.63 6.51 3.30
N MET A 44 14.04 5.95 2.16
CA MET A 44 14.42 6.69 0.96
C MET A 44 13.21 6.81 0.02
N LEU A 45 12.89 8.04 -0.35
CA LEU A 45 11.81 8.38 -1.27
C LEU A 45 12.40 8.96 -2.56
N GLY A 46 11.75 8.67 -3.70
CA GLY A 46 12.16 9.17 -5.02
C GLY A 46 11.61 10.56 -5.34
N GLY A 47 12.09 11.15 -6.44
CA GLY A 47 11.51 12.36 -7.03
C GLY A 47 10.46 12.04 -8.09
N GLU A 48 9.74 13.07 -8.57
CA GLU A 48 8.79 12.91 -9.68
C GLU A 48 9.51 12.55 -10.99
N GLY A 49 8.98 11.57 -11.75
CA GLY A 49 9.53 11.09 -13.01
C GLY A 49 10.25 9.74 -12.89
N GLU A 50 11.55 9.75 -12.58
CA GLU A 50 12.39 8.54 -12.54
C GLU A 50 12.30 7.77 -11.20
N GLY A 51 11.73 8.41 -10.17
CA GLY A 51 11.69 7.84 -8.82
C GLY A 51 13.05 7.92 -8.11
N LEU A 52 13.44 6.84 -7.44
CA LEU A 52 14.70 6.77 -6.68
C LEU A 52 15.84 6.31 -7.60
N ARG A 53 16.87 7.15 -7.74
CA ARG A 53 18.06 6.86 -8.55
C ARG A 53 18.70 5.53 -8.15
N GLU A 54 19.18 4.78 -9.14
CA GLU A 54 19.73 3.42 -8.96
C GLU A 54 20.91 3.38 -7.97
N ASN A 55 21.73 4.43 -7.92
CA ASN A 55 22.84 4.55 -6.98
C ASN A 55 22.42 4.64 -5.50
N LEU A 56 21.21 5.12 -5.22
CA LEU A 56 20.61 5.14 -3.89
C LEU A 56 19.84 3.84 -3.64
N ARG A 57 19.08 3.38 -4.63
CA ARG A 57 18.33 2.12 -4.57
C ARG A 57 19.23 0.92 -4.28
N SER A 58 20.40 0.83 -4.92
CA SER A 58 21.41 -0.22 -4.70
C SER A 58 22.04 -0.23 -3.30
N LYS A 59 21.87 0.84 -2.52
CA LYS A 59 22.31 0.92 -1.12
C LYS A 59 21.23 0.51 -0.13
N ALA A 60 20.00 0.27 -0.58
CA ALA A 60 18.91 -0.20 0.25
C ALA A 60 19.13 -1.65 0.69
N ASP A 61 18.74 -1.96 1.92
CA ASP A 61 18.65 -3.34 2.38
C ASP A 61 17.35 -4.00 1.87
N VAL A 62 16.28 -3.19 1.75
CA VAL A 62 14.94 -3.63 1.37
C VAL A 62 14.29 -2.61 0.45
N GLU A 63 13.59 -3.08 -0.57
CA GLU A 63 12.71 -2.27 -1.41
C GLU A 63 11.27 -2.45 -0.94
N VAL A 64 10.53 -1.35 -0.87
CA VAL A 64 9.14 -1.33 -0.42
C VAL A 64 8.27 -0.78 -1.53
N THR A 65 7.20 -1.50 -1.83
CA THR A 65 6.21 -1.13 -2.83
C THR A 65 4.85 -0.97 -2.19
N ILE A 66 4.10 0.02 -2.66
CA ILE A 66 2.72 0.24 -2.25
C ILE A 66 1.85 -0.68 -3.10
N GLU A 67 1.10 -1.57 -2.46
CA GLU A 67 0.17 -2.46 -3.14
C GLU A 67 -0.97 -1.66 -3.76
N ARG A 68 -1.29 -1.97 -5.02
CA ARG A 68 -2.52 -1.49 -5.64
C ARG A 68 -3.66 -2.42 -5.21
N ARG A 69 -4.65 -1.90 -4.48
CA ARG A 69 -5.94 -2.60 -4.32
C ARG A 69 -6.83 -2.23 -5.50
N THR A 70 -6.82 -3.06 -6.53
CA THR A 70 -7.85 -3.05 -7.56
C THR A 70 -8.96 -4.01 -7.17
N PRO A 71 -10.22 -3.55 -7.01
CA PRO A 71 -11.37 -4.42 -6.87
C PRO A 71 -11.41 -5.45 -8.01
N ALA A 72 -11.84 -6.67 -7.73
CA ALA A 72 -11.97 -7.71 -8.75
C ALA A 72 -12.90 -7.23 -9.88
N GLY A 73 -12.41 -7.21 -11.12
CA GLY A 73 -13.16 -6.71 -12.28
C GLY A 73 -12.97 -5.23 -12.62
N SER A 74 -12.15 -4.48 -11.85
CA SER A 74 -11.82 -3.09 -12.18
C SER A 74 -10.83 -2.98 -13.34
N VAL A 75 -11.02 -1.97 -14.19
CA VAL A 75 -10.14 -1.66 -15.32
C VAL A 75 -8.82 -1.11 -14.79
N ASP A 76 -7.68 -1.66 -15.25
CA ASP A 76 -6.38 -1.08 -14.94
C ASP A 76 -6.28 0.30 -15.60
N VAL A 77 -6.37 1.35 -14.78
CA VAL A 77 -6.34 2.74 -15.22
C VAL A 77 -4.94 3.22 -15.65
N GLY A 78 -3.95 2.32 -15.69
CA GLY A 78 -2.61 2.61 -16.22
C GLY A 78 -1.75 3.51 -15.33
N VAL A 79 -2.16 3.76 -14.09
CA VAL A 79 -1.43 4.63 -13.14
C VAL A 79 -0.37 3.82 -12.40
N ASP A 80 0.86 3.82 -12.90
CA ASP A 80 1.99 3.05 -12.38
C ASP A 80 2.51 3.50 -11.00
N SER A 81 2.22 4.73 -10.59
CA SER A 81 2.76 5.35 -9.40
C SER A 81 1.81 6.37 -8.77
N VAL A 82 1.92 6.57 -7.45
CA VAL A 82 1.21 7.62 -6.71
C VAL A 82 2.15 8.80 -6.45
N ASN A 83 1.59 9.97 -6.15
CA ASN A 83 2.40 11.13 -5.77
C ASN A 83 3.35 10.80 -4.61
N VAL A 84 4.57 11.33 -4.64
CA VAL A 84 5.60 11.07 -3.62
C VAL A 84 5.11 11.41 -2.20
N SER A 85 4.31 12.46 -2.03
CA SER A 85 3.75 12.85 -0.73
C SER A 85 2.75 11.81 -0.20
N VAL A 86 1.91 11.27 -1.09
CA VAL A 86 0.97 10.18 -0.77
C VAL A 86 1.74 8.91 -0.43
N ALA A 87 2.76 8.57 -1.21
CA ALA A 87 3.63 7.43 -0.93
C ALA A 87 4.32 7.58 0.43
N ALA A 88 4.85 8.76 0.74
CA ALA A 88 5.48 9.06 2.02
C ALA A 88 4.52 8.83 3.18
N GLY A 89 3.30 9.37 3.10
CA GLY A 89 2.28 9.21 4.14
C GLY A 89 1.93 7.73 4.38
N LEU A 90 1.66 6.98 3.32
CA LEU A 90 1.31 5.55 3.43
C LEU A 90 2.46 4.70 4.00
N LEU A 91 3.70 4.98 3.59
CA LEU A 91 4.85 4.22 4.07
C LEU A 91 5.18 4.58 5.51
N VAL A 92 5.18 5.85 5.88
CA VAL A 92 5.40 6.29 7.27
C VAL A 92 4.35 5.69 8.20
N GLU A 93 3.09 5.67 7.77
CA GLU A 93 2.00 5.01 8.48
C GLU A 93 2.30 3.52 8.68
N ALA A 94 2.67 2.79 7.61
CA ALA A 94 3.04 1.39 7.69
C ALA A 94 4.22 1.14 8.64
N PHE A 95 5.25 2.01 8.63
CA PHE A 95 6.39 1.92 9.54
C PHE A 95 6.01 2.11 11.02
N THR A 96 5.04 2.98 11.29
CA THR A 96 4.67 3.41 12.64
C THR A 96 3.56 2.56 13.24
N ARG A 97 2.79 1.86 12.40
CA ARG A 97 1.75 0.93 12.86
C ARG A 97 2.41 -0.17 13.70
N SER A 98 2.21 -0.08 15.01
CA SER A 98 2.56 -1.15 15.95
C SER A 98 1.75 -2.39 15.58
N GLY A 99 2.38 -3.56 15.60
CA GLY A 99 1.81 -4.86 15.19
C GLY A 99 0.57 -5.35 15.97
N SER A 100 -0.20 -4.46 16.58
CA SER A 100 -1.57 -4.72 16.99
C SER A 100 -2.43 -4.86 15.73
N THR A 101 -2.54 -6.09 15.25
CA THR A 101 -3.68 -6.56 14.45
C THR A 101 -4.97 -6.35 15.24
N ALA A 102 -5.44 -5.11 15.32
CA ALA A 102 -6.87 -4.87 15.45
C ALA A 102 -7.44 -5.13 14.05
N PRO A 103 -8.43 -6.03 13.88
CA PRO A 103 -9.16 -6.12 12.64
C PRO A 103 -9.81 -4.77 12.41
N THR A 104 -9.24 -3.98 11.50
CA THR A 104 -9.95 -2.80 10.98
C THR A 104 -11.15 -3.40 10.27
N LYS A 105 -12.34 -3.21 10.85
CA LYS A 105 -13.61 -3.64 10.28
C LYS A 105 -13.62 -3.20 8.81
N ALA A 106 -13.44 -4.18 7.93
CA ALA A 106 -13.66 -3.99 6.52
C ALA A 106 -15.15 -3.71 6.35
N ASP A 107 -15.45 -2.47 5.98
CA ASP A 107 -16.41 -2.14 4.94
C ASP A 107 -17.72 -2.96 4.93
N GLU A 108 -18.65 -2.62 5.82
CA GLU A 108 -20.05 -3.09 5.79
C GLU A 108 -20.97 -2.03 5.14
N THR A 109 -20.47 -1.23 4.20
CA THR A 109 -21.24 -0.12 3.61
C THR A 109 -21.79 -0.39 2.21
N GLU A 110 -21.41 -1.48 1.56
CA GLU A 110 -21.92 -1.86 0.24
C GLU A 110 -22.77 -3.14 0.33
N ASP A 111 -23.93 -3.05 0.97
CA ASP A 111 -25.04 -3.99 0.65
C ASP A 111 -26.44 -3.50 1.09
N ARG A 112 -26.56 -2.40 1.85
CA ARG A 112 -27.89 -1.92 2.30
C ARG A 112 -28.72 -1.17 1.26
N HIS A 113 -28.24 -1.02 0.02
CA HIS A 113 -28.97 -0.28 -1.01
C HIS A 113 -29.76 -1.15 -1.99
N GLN A 114 -29.58 -2.48 -2.01
CA GLN A 114 -30.33 -3.34 -2.92
C GLN A 114 -31.69 -3.78 -2.36
N ASP A 115 -31.81 -3.99 -1.04
CA ASP A 115 -33.06 -4.49 -0.44
C ASP A 115 -34.20 -3.46 -0.42
N LYS A 116 -33.88 -2.15 -0.49
CA LYS A 116 -34.90 -1.10 -0.35
C LYS A 116 -35.60 -0.76 -1.68
N VAL A 117 -34.98 -1.06 -2.82
CA VAL A 117 -35.58 -0.80 -4.14
C VAL A 117 -36.59 -1.87 -4.52
N GLU A 118 -36.36 -3.12 -4.14
CA GLU A 118 -37.27 -4.24 -4.48
C GLU A 118 -38.54 -4.24 -3.61
N ALA A 119 -38.45 -3.78 -2.35
CA ALA A 119 -39.63 -3.60 -1.49
C ALA A 119 -40.53 -2.42 -1.91
N ALA A 120 -39.96 -1.40 -2.56
CA ALA A 120 -40.73 -0.26 -3.07
C ALA A 120 -41.49 -0.62 -4.36
N GLU A 121 -40.90 -1.41 -5.25
CA GLU A 121 -41.58 -1.90 -6.46
C GLU A 121 -42.75 -2.85 -6.13
N GLN A 122 -42.63 -3.65 -5.06
CA GLN A 122 -43.71 -4.56 -4.65
C GLN A 122 -44.90 -3.84 -3.97
N GLN A 123 -44.69 -2.64 -3.42
CA GLN A 123 -45.78 -1.82 -2.87
C GLN A 123 -46.50 -0.98 -3.93
N GLU A 124 -45.86 -0.66 -5.06
CA GLU A 124 -46.51 0.02 -6.18
C GLU A 124 -47.34 -0.96 -7.05
N ALA A 125 -46.98 -2.25 -7.07
CA ALA A 125 -47.70 -3.28 -7.82
C ALA A 125 -49.01 -3.80 -7.19
N LEU A 126 -49.35 -3.40 -5.95
CA LEU A 126 -50.58 -3.80 -5.26
C LEU A 126 -51.47 -2.61 -4.86
N GLY A 127 -51.22 -1.44 -5.44
CA GLY A 127 -51.96 -0.21 -5.18
C GLY A 127 -52.98 0.17 -6.25
N PHE A 128 -53.92 -0.73 -6.60
CA PHE A 128 -55.30 -0.45 -7.04
C PHE A 128 -56.17 -1.72 -6.91
#